data_AF-A0AAE9XPF6-F1
#
_entry.id   AF-A0AAE9XPF6-F1
#
_cell.length_a   1.000
_cell.length_b   1.000
_cell.length_c   1.000
_cell.angle_alpha   90.00
_cell.angle_beta   90.00
_cell.angle_gamma   90.00
#
_symmetry.space_group_name_H-M   'P 1'
#
loop_
_entity.id
_entity.type
_entity.pdbx_description
1 polymer ?
#
loop_
_entity_poly.entity_id
_entity_poly.type
_entity_poly.pdbx_seq_one_letter_code
_entity_poly.pdbx_strand_id
1 'polypeptide(L)'
;MTYTVSEMLDLVLFNTGLSGTQLAKQTGLGAYSLNLAKRDNFLTKQNAKKLSDFLGKDWNSPKNLRLYQKRKNFVESIPGMRIAQTRTLKDVPAVQVSKHLNMGHLRLTRIEAGESKLESWVEYLKLAEILGDDLTTDILIPVKKPKSQSKRKKKYKTVRRSSMTFHNVGGSWATGERIKFESVRIWD
;
A
#
# COMPACT_ATOMS: atom_id res chain seq x y z
N MET A 1 0.49 34.19 5.63
CA MET A 1 1.21 33.27 4.73
C MET A 1 0.84 33.60 3.31
N THR A 2 1.83 34.01 2.52
CA THR A 2 1.74 34.17 1.07
C THR A 2 2.28 32.90 0.43
N TYR A 3 1.48 32.22 -0.39
CA TYR A 3 1.93 31.04 -1.13
C TYR A 3 2.73 31.48 -2.35
N THR A 4 3.85 30.82 -2.61
CA THR A 4 4.60 30.98 -3.86
C THR A 4 3.86 30.34 -5.04
N VAL A 5 4.19 30.71 -6.28
CA VAL A 5 3.58 30.09 -7.48
C VAL A 5 3.88 28.59 -7.51
N SER A 6 5.08 28.17 -7.11
CA SER A 6 5.41 26.75 -7.00
C SER A 6 4.50 26.03 -6.01
N GLU A 7 4.37 26.53 -4.78
CA GLU A 7 3.53 25.91 -3.75
C GLU A 7 2.06 25.86 -4.17
N MET A 8 1.54 26.94 -4.78
CA MET A 8 0.18 26.97 -5.30
C MET A 8 -0.05 25.88 -6.34
N LEU A 9 0.88 25.74 -7.30
CA LEU A 9 0.78 24.70 -8.33
C LEU A 9 0.91 23.30 -7.75
N ASP A 10 1.80 23.08 -6.78
CA ASP A 10 1.95 21.78 -6.12
C ASP A 10 0.70 21.38 -5.34
N LEU A 11 0.07 22.32 -4.63
CA LEU A 11 -1.21 22.08 -3.94
C LEU A 11 -2.34 21.77 -4.92
N VAL A 12 -2.39 22.46 -6.06
CA VAL A 12 -3.37 22.20 -7.11
C VAL A 12 -3.18 20.82 -7.74
N LEU A 13 -1.93 20.45 -8.06
CA LEU A 13 -1.61 19.12 -8.60
C LEU A 13 -1.97 18.02 -7.60
N PHE A 14 -1.64 18.20 -6.32
CA PHE A 14 -2.04 17.30 -5.25
C PHE A 14 -3.56 17.17 -5.14
N ASN A 15 -4.29 18.29 -5.20
CA ASN A 15 -5.74 18.29 -5.04
C ASN A 15 -6.47 17.66 -6.25
N THR A 16 -5.96 17.87 -7.45
CA THR A 16 -6.54 17.34 -8.69
C THR A 16 -6.11 15.91 -8.99
N GLY A 17 -4.99 15.45 -8.40
CA GLY A 17 -4.37 14.16 -8.72
C GLY A 17 -3.79 14.09 -10.13
N LEU A 18 -3.58 15.24 -10.77
CA LEU A 18 -2.99 15.34 -12.09
C LEU A 18 -1.48 15.52 -11.96
N SER A 19 -0.73 14.91 -12.87
CA SER A 19 0.67 15.27 -13.06
C SER A 19 0.79 16.64 -13.74
N GLY A 20 1.95 17.30 -13.61
CA GLY A 20 2.21 18.57 -14.27
C GLY A 20 2.02 18.50 -15.79
N THR A 21 2.35 17.37 -16.42
CA THR A 21 2.17 17.14 -17.85
C THR A 21 0.70 16.94 -18.23
N GLN A 22 -0.08 16.24 -17.40
CA GLN A 22 -1.51 16.05 -17.61
C GLN A 22 -2.28 17.38 -17.47
N LEU A 23 -1.98 18.15 -16.43
CA LEU A 23 -2.57 19.47 -16.22
C LEU A 23 -2.25 20.40 -17.40
N ALA A 24 -0.99 20.40 -17.85
CA ALA A 24 -0.56 21.18 -19.01
C ALA A 24 -1.34 20.78 -20.27
N LYS A 25 -1.49 19.49 -20.54
CA LYS A 25 -2.27 18.99 -21.68
C LYS A 25 -3.75 19.40 -21.62
N GLN A 26 -4.40 19.29 -20.47
CA GLN A 26 -5.83 19.61 -20.31
C GLN A 26 -6.12 21.11 -20.42
N THR A 27 -5.21 21.94 -19.92
CA THR A 27 -5.31 23.42 -19.96
C THR A 27 -4.82 24.03 -21.28
N GLY A 28 -4.21 23.23 -22.16
CA GLY A 28 -3.52 23.75 -23.35
C GLY A 28 -2.29 24.59 -23.03
N LEU A 29 -1.68 24.37 -21.86
CA LEU A 29 -0.38 24.92 -21.48
C LEU A 29 0.75 24.03 -22.01
N GLY A 30 1.86 24.64 -22.41
CA GLY A 30 3.08 23.87 -22.67
C GLY A 30 3.65 23.33 -21.36
N ALA A 31 4.00 22.05 -21.27
CA ALA A 31 4.58 21.48 -20.03
C ALA A 31 5.82 22.26 -19.56
N TYR A 32 6.64 22.73 -20.50
CA TYR A 32 7.79 23.60 -20.23
C TYR A 32 7.39 24.91 -19.54
N SER A 33 6.30 25.54 -19.98
CA SER A 33 5.81 26.80 -19.39
C SER A 33 5.36 26.65 -17.94
N LEU A 34 4.83 25.48 -17.58
CA LEU A 34 4.43 25.18 -16.20
C LEU A 34 5.64 24.95 -15.30
N ASN A 35 6.67 24.27 -15.81
CA ASN A 35 7.94 24.08 -15.10
C ASN A 35 8.70 25.40 -14.92
N LEU A 36 8.74 26.25 -15.95
CA LEU A 36 9.27 27.61 -15.84
C LEU A 36 8.51 28.43 -14.80
N ALA A 37 7.18 28.38 -14.82
CA ALA A 37 6.37 29.12 -13.86
C ALA A 37 6.64 28.71 -12.40
N LYS A 38 6.89 27.41 -12.15
CA LYS A 38 7.34 26.92 -10.83
C LYS A 38 8.73 27.40 -10.49
N ARG A 39 9.69 27.25 -11.41
CA ARG A 39 11.10 27.60 -11.20
C ARG A 39 11.28 29.09 -10.92
N ASP A 40 10.64 29.93 -11.74
CA ASP A 40 10.77 31.38 -11.68
C ASP A 40 9.78 32.02 -10.70
N ASN A 41 8.95 31.19 -10.05
CA ASN A 41 7.86 31.61 -9.16
C ASN A 41 6.96 32.70 -9.76
N PHE A 42 6.76 32.63 -11.08
CA PHE A 42 6.05 33.65 -11.84
C PHE A 42 5.05 33.00 -12.80
N LEU A 43 3.79 33.43 -12.72
CA LEU A 43 2.73 32.95 -13.58
C LEU A 43 2.26 34.07 -14.51
N THR A 44 2.44 33.90 -15.81
CA THR A 44 1.96 34.89 -16.80
C THR A 44 0.43 34.97 -16.76
N LYS A 45 -0.14 36.15 -17.08
CA LYS A 45 -1.60 36.34 -17.14
C LYS A 45 -2.30 35.35 -18.06
N GLN A 46 -1.66 35.02 -19.19
CA GLN A 46 -2.19 34.03 -20.14
C GLN A 46 -2.24 32.63 -19.51
N ASN A 47 -1.21 32.23 -18.77
CA ASN A 47 -1.18 30.93 -18.11
C ASN A 47 -2.17 30.86 -16.95
N ALA A 48 -2.28 31.93 -16.17
CA ALA A 48 -3.28 32.05 -15.11
C ALA A 48 -4.70 31.93 -15.66
N LYS A 49 -4.98 32.55 -16.82
CA LYS A 49 -6.29 32.45 -17.50
C LYS A 49 -6.61 31.01 -17.92
N LYS A 50 -5.67 30.33 -18.57
CA LYS A 50 -5.85 28.91 -18.96
C LYS A 50 -6.10 28.00 -17.77
N LEU A 51 -5.40 28.23 -16.65
CA LEU A 51 -5.65 27.51 -15.40
C LEU A 51 -7.03 27.83 -14.82
N SER A 52 -7.45 29.10 -14.85
CA SER A 52 -8.78 29.48 -14.35
C SER A 52 -9.92 28.95 -15.20
N ASP A 53 -9.72 28.81 -16.51
CA ASP A 53 -10.74 28.26 -17.41
C ASP A 53 -10.99 26.77 -17.10
N PHE A 54 -9.96 26.04 -16.65
CA PHE A 54 -10.06 24.63 -16.29
C PHE A 54 -10.44 24.38 -14.82
N LEU A 55 -9.83 25.11 -13.88
CA LEU A 55 -9.97 24.89 -12.43
C LEU A 55 -11.02 25.80 -11.78
N GLY A 56 -11.59 26.74 -12.54
CA GLY A 56 -12.46 27.80 -12.04
C GLY A 56 -11.68 29.05 -11.63
N LYS A 57 -12.34 30.22 -11.65
CA LYS A 57 -11.72 31.53 -11.43
C LYS A 57 -11.02 31.68 -10.07
N ASP A 58 -11.52 30.99 -9.05
CA ASP A 58 -11.04 31.12 -7.67
C ASP A 58 -10.00 30.06 -7.27
N TRP A 59 -9.43 29.33 -8.24
CA TRP A 59 -8.52 28.20 -7.97
C TRP A 59 -7.32 28.57 -7.10
N ASN A 60 -6.82 29.80 -7.22
CA ASN A 60 -5.69 30.36 -6.46
C ASN A 60 -6.14 31.27 -5.29
N SER A 61 -7.42 31.30 -4.95
CA SER A 61 -7.90 32.11 -3.82
C SER A 61 -7.30 31.61 -2.50
N PRO A 62 -7.04 32.50 -1.52
CA PRO A 62 -6.48 32.10 -0.23
C PRO A 62 -7.31 31.04 0.50
N LYS A 63 -8.64 31.06 0.32
CA LYS A 63 -9.56 30.06 0.88
C LYS A 63 -9.32 28.67 0.29
N ASN A 64 -9.18 28.58 -1.03
CA ASN A 64 -8.94 27.30 -1.71
C ASN A 64 -7.53 26.76 -1.44
N LEU A 65 -6.52 27.62 -1.42
CA LEU A 65 -5.15 27.21 -1.08
C LEU A 65 -5.05 26.65 0.34
N ARG A 66 -5.72 27.28 1.32
CA ARG A 66 -5.84 26.74 2.69
C ARG A 66 -6.55 25.40 2.73
N LEU A 67 -7.61 25.23 1.94
CA LEU A 67 -8.33 23.96 1.82
C LEU A 67 -7.42 22.85 1.26
N TYR A 68 -6.66 23.15 0.19
CA TYR A 68 -5.73 22.19 -0.41
C TYR A 68 -4.61 21.82 0.56
N GLN A 69 -4.07 22.79 1.29
CA GLN A 69 -3.09 22.53 2.33
C GLN A 69 -3.66 21.65 3.45
N LYS A 70 -4.90 21.94 3.89
CA LYS A 70 -5.59 21.11 4.90
C LYS A 70 -5.74 19.67 4.42
N ARG A 71 -6.15 19.47 3.16
CA ARG A 71 -6.26 18.15 2.53
C ARG A 71 -4.92 17.42 2.45
N LYS A 72 -3.85 18.14 2.06
CA LYS A 72 -2.48 17.58 2.02
C LYS A 72 -2.03 17.12 3.40
N ASN A 73 -2.13 18.00 4.40
CA ASN A 73 -1.75 17.68 5.78
C ASN A 73 -2.55 16.48 6.32
N PHE A 74 -3.86 16.43 6.00
CA PHE A 74 -4.72 15.32 6.39
C PHE A 74 -4.23 14.01 5.78
N VAL A 75 -4.04 13.94 4.46
CA VAL A 75 -3.56 12.73 3.79
C VAL A 75 -2.17 12.30 4.29
N GLU A 76 -1.30 13.26 4.57
CA GLU A 76 0.03 12.99 5.12
C GLU A 76 0.03 12.45 6.55
N SER A 77 -1.06 12.68 7.28
CA SER A 77 -1.24 12.21 8.67
C SER A 77 -1.81 10.79 8.77
N ILE A 78 -2.34 10.23 7.68
CA ILE A 78 -2.93 8.88 7.69
C ILE A 78 -1.80 7.84 7.81
N PRO A 79 -1.78 7.00 8.85
CA PRO A 79 -0.78 5.96 8.97
C PRO A 79 -1.08 4.80 8.00
N GLY A 80 -0.06 4.36 7.26
CA GLY A 80 -0.16 3.25 6.31
C GLY A 80 -0.75 1.97 6.90
N MET A 81 -0.40 1.67 8.16
CA MET A 81 -0.93 0.51 8.89
C MET A 81 -2.46 0.54 9.03
N ARG A 82 -3.08 1.73 9.13
CA ARG A 82 -4.54 1.86 9.21
C ARG A 82 -5.19 1.45 7.90
N ILE A 83 -4.61 1.83 6.76
CA ILE A 83 -5.08 1.43 5.42
C ILE A 83 -5.07 -0.10 5.31
N ALA A 84 -3.95 -0.74 5.70
CA ALA A 84 -3.85 -2.20 5.73
C ALA A 84 -4.91 -2.84 6.63
N GLN A 85 -5.09 -2.33 7.86
CA GLN A 85 -6.08 -2.84 8.81
C GLN A 85 -7.50 -2.73 8.26
N THR A 86 -7.92 -1.55 7.81
CA THR A 86 -9.26 -1.31 7.26
C THR A 86 -9.53 -2.19 6.05
N ARG A 87 -8.53 -2.35 5.16
CA ARG A 87 -8.63 -3.27 4.03
C ARG A 87 -8.86 -4.72 4.48
N THR A 88 -8.08 -5.21 5.44
CA THR A 88 -8.24 -6.58 5.97
C THR A 88 -9.53 -6.80 6.73
N LEU A 89 -10.05 -5.78 7.43
CA LEU A 89 -11.30 -5.88 8.17
C LEU A 89 -12.52 -5.93 7.26
N LYS A 90 -12.43 -5.30 6.08
CA LYS A 90 -13.49 -5.29 5.08
C LYS A 90 -13.32 -6.38 4.02
N ASP A 91 -12.38 -7.32 4.25
CA ASP A 91 -12.05 -8.42 3.35
C ASP A 91 -11.81 -7.98 1.89
N VAL A 92 -11.28 -6.77 1.69
CA VAL A 92 -11.00 -6.24 0.35
C VAL A 92 -9.63 -6.76 -0.13
N PRO A 93 -9.55 -7.46 -1.28
CA PRO A 93 -8.28 -7.91 -1.81
C PRO A 93 -7.40 -6.73 -2.24
N ALA A 94 -6.10 -6.79 -1.92
CA ALA A 94 -5.12 -5.76 -2.34
C ALA A 94 -5.11 -5.57 -3.86
N VAL A 95 -5.33 -6.64 -4.63
CA VAL A 95 -5.42 -6.62 -6.10
C VAL A 95 -6.63 -5.80 -6.59
N GLN A 96 -7.75 -5.82 -5.87
CA GLN A 96 -8.91 -5.02 -6.22
C GLN A 96 -8.63 -3.54 -5.97
N VAL A 97 -8.06 -3.20 -4.81
CA VAL A 97 -7.65 -1.83 -4.46
C VAL A 97 -6.65 -1.28 -5.48
N SER A 98 -5.63 -2.07 -5.83
CA SER A 98 -4.61 -1.65 -6.79
C SER A 98 -5.18 -1.38 -8.18
N LYS A 99 -6.15 -2.19 -8.63
CA LYS A 99 -6.84 -1.99 -9.92
C LYS A 99 -7.70 -0.72 -9.91
N HIS A 100 -8.49 -0.50 -8.87
CA HIS A 100 -9.35 0.69 -8.79
C HIS A 100 -8.55 1.99 -8.68
N LEU A 101 -7.40 1.96 -7.99
CA LEU A 101 -6.51 3.09 -7.87
C LEU A 101 -5.59 3.27 -9.08
N ASN A 102 -5.62 2.35 -10.06
CA ASN A 102 -4.65 2.30 -11.17
C ASN A 102 -3.20 2.40 -10.69
N MET A 103 -2.90 1.78 -9.54
CA MET A 103 -1.58 1.81 -8.93
C MET A 103 -0.97 0.42 -8.93
N GLY A 104 0.35 0.34 -9.05
CA GLY A 104 1.06 -0.94 -8.95
C GLY A 104 0.88 -1.57 -7.57
N HIS A 105 0.73 -2.90 -7.51
CA HIS A 105 0.60 -3.63 -6.25
C HIS A 105 1.75 -3.31 -5.27
N LEU A 106 2.98 -3.19 -5.77
CA LEU A 106 4.15 -2.81 -4.97
C LEU A 106 4.00 -1.43 -4.30
N ARG A 107 3.37 -0.48 -4.99
CA ARG A 107 3.13 0.87 -4.44
C ARG A 107 2.11 0.81 -3.30
N LEU A 108 1.02 0.06 -3.49
CA LEU A 108 0.02 -0.16 -2.44
C LEU A 108 0.65 -0.82 -1.20
N THR A 109 1.48 -1.85 -1.38
CA THR A 109 2.15 -2.51 -0.25
C THR A 109 3.10 -1.58 0.51
N ARG A 110 3.80 -0.69 -0.21
CA ARG A 110 4.67 0.33 0.43
C ARG A 110 3.86 1.37 1.19
N ILE A 111 2.69 1.76 0.67
CA ILE A 111 1.77 2.66 1.36
C ILE A 111 1.25 1.99 2.63
N GLU A 112 0.79 0.74 2.55
CA GLU A 112 0.32 -0.04 3.70
C GLU A 112 1.41 -0.25 4.77
N ALA A 113 2.68 -0.39 4.35
CA ALA A 113 3.83 -0.47 5.25
C ALA A 113 4.25 0.89 5.85
N GLY A 114 3.71 2.01 5.34
CA GLY A 114 4.11 3.35 5.75
C GLY A 114 5.42 3.85 5.12
N GLU A 115 5.99 3.12 4.16
CA GLU A 115 7.19 3.51 3.40
C GLU A 115 6.89 4.58 2.33
N SER A 116 5.64 4.67 1.90
CA SER A 116 5.18 5.63 0.91
C SER A 116 3.86 6.27 1.33
N LYS A 117 3.58 7.47 0.82
CA LYS A 117 2.33 8.20 1.06
C LYS A 117 1.49 8.22 -0.21
N LEU A 118 0.20 8.51 -0.05
CA LEU A 118 -0.69 8.81 -1.18
C LEU A 118 -0.20 10.08 -1.87
N GLU A 119 -0.24 10.09 -3.21
CA GLU A 119 0.31 11.19 -4.02
C GLU A 119 -0.71 12.32 -4.23
N SER A 120 -2.00 12.05 -4.02
CA SER A 120 -3.05 13.03 -4.25
C SER A 120 -4.28 12.86 -3.36
N TRP A 121 -5.06 13.94 -3.29
CA TRP A 121 -6.38 13.93 -2.65
C TRP A 121 -7.37 12.99 -3.36
N VAL A 122 -7.29 12.89 -4.69
CA VAL A 122 -8.16 12.00 -5.48
C VAL A 122 -7.87 10.53 -5.19
N GLU A 123 -6.59 10.16 -5.04
CA GLU A 123 -6.21 8.81 -4.60
C GLU A 123 -6.79 8.49 -3.22
N TYR A 124 -6.70 9.43 -2.28
CA TYR A 124 -7.32 9.28 -0.96
C TYR A 124 -8.83 9.06 -1.06
N LEU A 125 -9.55 9.90 -1.81
CA LEU A 125 -11.01 9.78 -1.94
C LEU A 125 -11.44 8.43 -2.51
N LYS A 126 -10.75 7.96 -3.56
CA LYS A 126 -11.01 6.63 -4.14
C LYS A 126 -10.74 5.52 -3.13
N LEU A 127 -9.68 5.65 -2.36
CA LEU A 127 -9.32 4.65 -1.35
C LEU A 127 -10.36 4.64 -0.21
N ALA A 128 -10.80 5.81 0.25
CA ALA A 128 -11.86 5.94 1.25
C ALA A 128 -13.20 5.38 0.75
N GLU A 129 -13.53 5.57 -0.53
CA GLU A 129 -14.72 5.01 -1.18
C GLU A 129 -14.68 3.48 -1.25
N ILE A 130 -13.58 2.90 -1.74
CA ILE A 130 -13.40 1.44 -1.82
C ILE A 130 -13.45 0.80 -0.43
N LEU A 131 -12.81 1.46 0.53
CA LEU A 131 -12.80 1.00 1.90
C LEU A 131 -14.07 1.42 2.65
N GLY A 132 -15.00 2.21 2.10
CA GLY A 132 -16.18 2.72 2.79
C GLY A 132 -15.91 3.26 4.21
N ASP A 133 -14.75 3.89 4.43
CA ASP A 133 -14.28 4.38 5.72
C ASP A 133 -13.48 5.66 5.45
N ASP A 134 -13.76 6.71 6.21
CA ASP A 134 -13.07 8.00 6.06
C ASP A 134 -11.61 7.94 6.54
N LEU A 135 -11.16 6.82 7.12
CA LEU A 135 -9.81 6.61 7.66
C LEU A 135 -9.42 7.63 8.76
N THR A 136 -10.40 8.40 9.24
CA THR A 136 -10.28 9.50 10.21
C THR A 136 -10.27 9.03 11.65
N THR A 137 -10.82 7.85 11.92
CA THR A 137 -11.03 7.39 13.29
C THR A 137 -9.80 6.65 13.81
N ASP A 138 -9.21 7.19 14.88
CA ASP A 138 -8.17 6.60 15.75
C ASP A 138 -8.69 5.37 16.52
N ILE A 139 -9.56 4.57 15.92
CA ILE A 139 -9.79 3.24 16.43
C ILE A 139 -8.55 2.46 16.02
N LEU A 140 -7.57 2.46 16.91
CA LEU A 140 -6.58 1.39 17.04
C LEU A 140 -7.38 0.09 17.21
N ILE A 141 -7.89 -0.45 16.12
CA ILE A 141 -8.48 -1.78 16.13
C ILE A 141 -7.29 -2.67 16.41
N PRO A 142 -7.27 -3.37 17.56
CA PRO A 142 -6.16 -4.24 17.90
C PRO A 142 -5.98 -5.17 16.72
N VAL A 143 -4.83 -5.04 16.06
CA VAL A 143 -4.39 -5.99 15.04
C VAL A 143 -4.41 -7.31 15.76
N LYS A 144 -5.43 -8.14 15.50
CA LYS A 144 -5.25 -9.57 15.61
C LYS A 144 -4.12 -9.82 14.64
N LYS A 145 -2.89 -9.87 15.17
CA LYS A 145 -1.69 -10.25 14.41
C LYS A 145 -2.17 -11.36 13.48
N PRO A 146 -1.95 -11.28 12.15
CA PRO A 146 -2.29 -12.40 11.29
C PRO A 146 -1.72 -13.59 12.01
N LYS A 147 -2.57 -14.55 12.41
CA LYS A 147 -2.09 -15.78 13.05
C LYS A 147 -0.99 -16.20 12.10
N SER A 148 0.27 -16.07 12.56
CA SER A 148 1.40 -16.47 11.76
C SER A 148 0.97 -17.84 11.27
N GLN A 149 0.96 -18.04 9.94
CA GLN A 149 0.71 -19.35 9.40
C GLN A 149 1.79 -20.20 10.06
N SER A 150 1.43 -20.81 11.19
CA SER A 150 2.25 -21.75 11.88
C SER A 150 2.32 -22.82 10.82
N LYS A 151 3.46 -22.90 10.15
CA LYS A 151 3.78 -24.04 9.30
C LYS A 151 3.40 -25.21 10.18
N ARG A 152 2.28 -25.89 9.88
CA ARG A 152 1.81 -27.05 10.65
C ARG A 152 3.02 -27.97 10.64
N LYS A 153 3.77 -27.99 11.76
CA LYS A 153 4.92 -28.89 11.89
C LYS A 153 4.28 -30.26 11.78
N LYS A 154 4.51 -30.94 10.66
CA LYS A 154 4.03 -32.31 10.44
C LYS A 154 4.49 -33.10 11.66
N LYS A 155 3.54 -33.61 12.45
CA LYS A 155 3.87 -34.42 13.61
C LYS A 155 4.38 -35.76 13.08
N TYR A 156 5.68 -36.00 13.22
CA TYR A 156 6.28 -37.31 12.97
C TYR A 156 6.39 -38.02 14.31
N LYS A 157 5.85 -39.24 14.40
CA LYS A 157 6.07 -40.11 15.56
C LYS A 157 7.15 -41.10 15.18
N THR A 158 8.21 -41.18 15.98
CA THR A 158 9.22 -42.22 15.82
C THR A 158 8.64 -43.53 16.34
N VAL A 159 8.49 -44.51 15.45
CA VAL A 159 8.03 -45.85 15.82
C VAL A 159 9.25 -46.76 15.87
N ARG A 160 9.42 -47.47 17.00
CA ARG A 160 10.43 -48.52 17.16
C ARG A 160 9.84 -49.81 16.62
N ARG A 161 10.41 -50.35 15.54
CA ARG A 161 10.10 -51.70 15.05
C ARG A 161 11.28 -52.60 15.33
N SER A 162 11.07 -53.68 16.06
CA SER A 162 12.03 -54.78 16.19
C SER A 162 11.66 -55.89 15.22
N SER A 163 12.67 -56.43 14.55
CA SER A 163 12.56 -57.59 13.68
C SER A 163 13.61 -58.60 14.07
N MET A 164 13.21 -59.85 14.28
CA MET A 164 14.15 -60.93 14.55
C MET A 164 14.92 -61.26 13.28
N THR A 165 16.24 -61.30 13.37
CA THR A 165 17.16 -61.61 12.27
C THR A 165 17.98 -62.83 12.64
N PHE A 166 18.33 -63.63 11.65
CA PHE A 166 19.18 -64.81 11.83
C PHE A 166 20.49 -64.56 11.11
N HIS A 167 21.61 -64.82 11.79
CA HIS A 167 22.94 -64.67 11.22
C HIS A 167 23.77 -65.92 11.55
N ASN A 168 24.57 -66.35 10.60
CA ASN A 168 25.39 -67.54 10.73
C ASN A 168 26.73 -67.15 11.35
N VAL A 169 27.05 -67.70 12.52
CA VAL A 169 28.33 -67.49 13.20
C VAL A 169 28.98 -68.85 13.39
N GLY A 170 30.08 -69.09 12.66
CA GLY A 170 30.87 -70.33 12.79
C GLY A 170 30.12 -71.62 12.46
N GLY A 171 29.11 -71.59 11.56
CA GLY A 171 28.35 -72.77 11.15
C GLY A 171 27.07 -73.02 11.96
N SER A 172 26.77 -72.18 12.96
CA SER A 172 25.52 -72.22 13.73
C SER A 172 24.67 -70.97 13.48
N TRP A 173 23.35 -71.16 13.33
CA TRP A 173 22.40 -70.06 13.15
C TRP A 173 22.05 -69.44 14.51
N ALA A 174 22.47 -68.19 14.71
CA ALA A 174 22.13 -67.41 15.89
C ALA A 174 21.02 -66.39 15.58
N THR A 175 20.10 -66.22 16.53
CA THR A 175 19.09 -65.15 16.49
C THR A 175 19.67 -63.85 17.04
N GLY A 176 19.40 -62.74 16.34
CA GLY A 176 19.70 -61.39 16.77
C GLY A 176 18.50 -60.47 16.54
N GLU A 177 18.32 -59.48 17.40
CA GLU A 177 17.24 -58.51 17.26
C GLU A 177 17.75 -57.27 16.52
N ARG A 178 17.13 -56.94 15.39
CA ARG A 178 17.41 -55.68 14.68
C ARG A 178 16.33 -54.66 15.03
N ILE A 179 16.75 -53.57 15.65
CA ILE A 179 15.88 -52.44 15.99
C ILE A 179 16.04 -51.36 14.93
N LYS A 180 14.94 -50.97 14.28
CA LYS A 180 14.89 -49.81 13.37
C LYS A 180 13.98 -48.73 13.94
N PHE A 181 14.42 -47.49 13.84
CA PHE A 181 13.63 -46.30 14.17
C PHE A 181 13.16 -45.65 12.87
N GLU A 182 11.86 -45.66 12.63
CA GLU A 182 11.25 -45.05 11.44
C GLU A 182 10.41 -43.84 11.86
N SER A 183 10.54 -42.73 11.12
CA SER A 183 9.72 -41.54 11.31
C SER A 183 8.43 -41.66 10.49
N VAL A 184 7.33 -42.04 11.15
CA VAL A 184 6.03 -42.18 10.48
C VAL A 184 5.28 -40.86 10.57
N ARG A 185 4.77 -40.39 9.43
CA ARG A 185 3.94 -39.18 9.35
C ARG A 185 2.55 -39.50 9.89
N ILE A 186 2.14 -38.80 10.94
CA ILE A 186 0.78 -38.91 11.47
C ILE A 186 -0.14 -38.14 10.51
N TRP A 187 -1.10 -38.85 9.92
CA TRP A 187 -2.24 -38.24 9.26
C TRP A 187 -3.34 -38.18 10.32
N ASP A 188 -3.73 -36.97 10.72
CA ASP A 188 -4.94 -36.73 11.51
C ASP A 188 -6.15 -36.77 10.57
#